data_AF-A0A350I958-F1
#
_entry.id   AF-A0A350I958-F1
#
_cell.length_a   1.000
_cell.length_b   1.000
_cell.length_c   1.000
_cell.angle_alpha   90.00
_cell.angle_beta   90.00
_cell.angle_gamma   90.00
#
_symmetry.space_group_name_H-M   'P 1'
#
loop_
_entity.id
_entity.type
_entity.pdbx_description
1 polymer ?
#
loop_
_entity_poly.entity_id
_entity_poly.type
_entity_poly.pdbx_seq_one_letter_code
_entity_poly.pdbx_strand_id
1 'polypeptide(L)'
;ILEMPLVQYVDKRKIIMKAMVAGSVMIGFGLLALISQSYILLSLAVFLLLSGVGEIVNFPFISTTALKRATDQNSGKMLAMTSVMFSISLIIAPPLGTMILEHYGYTVLWVIMAALCFISAIGLQSVRQYFKTV
;
A
#
# COMPACT_ATOMS: atom_id res chain seq x y z
N ILE A 1 0.48 9.95 16.85
CA ILE A 1 0.98 9.43 18.16
C ILE A 1 1.04 7.89 18.17
N LEU A 2 0.05 7.15 17.65
CA LEU A 2 0.07 5.67 17.61
C LEU A 2 0.98 5.03 16.54
N GLU A 3 1.35 5.78 15.51
CA GLU A 3 2.15 5.30 14.38
C GLU A 3 3.60 4.92 14.76
N MET A 4 4.31 5.82 15.45
CA MET A 4 5.72 5.60 15.84
C MET A 4 5.93 4.38 16.76
N PRO A 5 5.08 4.12 17.79
CA PRO A 5 5.16 2.88 18.58
C PRO A 5 4.89 1.62 17.77
N LEU A 6 3.93 1.66 16.84
CA LEU A 6 3.58 0.53 15.97
C LEU A 6 4.77 0.16 15.07
N VAL A 7 5.41 1.17 14.47
CA VAL A 7 6.59 1.01 13.63
C VAL A 7 7.73 0.38 14.42
N GLN A 8 8.02 0.87 15.62
CA GLN A 8 9.07 0.31 16.48
C GLN A 8 8.78 -1.14 16.90
N TYR A 9 7.52 -1.48 17.16
CA TYR A 9 7.11 -2.84 17.50
C TYR A 9 7.27 -3.82 16.32
N VAL A 10 6.85 -3.41 15.12
CA VAL A 10 6.99 -4.19 13.88
C VAL A 10 8.46 -4.36 13.48
N ASP A 11 9.26 -3.32 13.67
CA ASP A 11 10.70 -3.33 13.37
C ASP A 11 11.45 -4.28 14.32
N LYS A 12 11.19 -4.20 15.64
CA LYS A 12 11.76 -5.12 16.64
C LYS A 12 11.46 -6.60 16.35
N ARG A 13 10.29 -6.89 15.77
CA ARG A 13 9.86 -8.24 15.40
C ARG A 13 10.43 -8.72 14.05
N LYS A 14 11.18 -7.89 13.32
CA LYS A 14 11.68 -8.17 11.95
C LYS A 14 10.58 -8.61 10.97
N ILE A 15 9.35 -8.12 11.15
CA ILE A 15 8.19 -8.50 10.33
C ILE A 15 7.76 -7.38 9.35
N ILE A 16 8.62 -6.40 9.07
CA ILE A 16 8.33 -5.26 8.19
C ILE A 16 7.68 -5.69 6.87
N MET A 17 8.32 -6.58 6.12
CA MET A 17 7.78 -7.04 4.83
C MET A 17 6.43 -7.76 4.96
N LYS A 18 6.20 -8.48 6.07
CA LYS A 18 4.89 -9.11 6.34
C LYS A 18 3.82 -8.05 6.65
N ALA A 19 4.19 -7.01 7.40
CA ALA A 19 3.30 -5.92 7.75
C ALA A 19 2.87 -5.15 6.48
N MET A 20 3.81 -4.80 5.59
CA MET A 20 3.50 -4.15 4.32
C MET A 20 2.56 -4.99 3.43
N VAL A 21 2.81 -6.30 3.32
CA VAL A 21 1.92 -7.23 2.60
C VAL A 21 0.53 -7.24 3.22
N ALA A 22 0.44 -7.35 4.55
CA ALA A 22 -0.84 -7.34 5.25
C ALA A 22 -1.59 -6.01 5.05
N GLY A 23 -0.91 -4.87 5.12
CA GLY A 23 -1.50 -3.56 4.87
C GLY A 23 -2.03 -3.42 3.45
N SER A 24 -1.26 -3.83 2.44
CA SER A 24 -1.70 -3.82 1.04
C SER A 24 -2.93 -4.70 0.81
N VAL A 25 -2.97 -5.88 1.43
CA VAL A 25 -4.13 -6.78 1.38
C VAL A 25 -5.35 -6.18 2.07
N MET A 26 -5.18 -5.52 3.23
CA MET A 26 -6.25 -4.85 3.94
C MET A 26 -6.87 -3.72 3.10
N ILE A 27 -6.05 -2.89 2.44
CA ILE A 27 -6.52 -1.84 1.53
C ILE A 27 -7.30 -2.46 0.36
N GLY A 28 -6.79 -3.54 -0.23
CA GLY A 28 -7.47 -4.27 -1.31
C GLY A 28 -8.85 -4.78 -0.91
N PHE A 29 -8.98 -5.36 0.28
CA PHE A 29 -10.29 -5.77 0.81
C PHE A 29 -11.21 -4.59 1.14
N GLY A 30 -10.66 -3.48 1.66
CA GLY A 30 -11.40 -2.25 1.87
C GLY A 30 -12.03 -1.73 0.57
N LEU A 31 -11.28 -1.78 -0.53
CA LEU A 31 -11.76 -1.38 -1.86
C LEU A 31 -12.84 -2.32 -2.41
N LEU A 32 -12.73 -3.64 -2.19
CA LEU A 32 -13.78 -4.58 -2.59
C LEU A 32 -15.10 -4.34 -1.85
N ALA A 33 -15.07 -3.82 -0.62
CA ALA A 33 -16.29 -3.50 0.12
C ALA A 33 -17.15 -2.44 -0.61
N LEU A 34 -16.53 -1.55 -1.40
CA LEU A 34 -17.22 -0.49 -2.16
C LEU A 34 -18.00 -1.01 -3.38
N ILE A 35 -17.88 -2.30 -3.73
CA ILE A 35 -18.64 -2.90 -4.83
C ILE A 35 -20.13 -3.04 -4.47
N SER A 36 -20.44 -3.29 -3.19
CA SER A 36 -21.81 -3.50 -2.74
C SER A 36 -22.57 -2.18 -2.64
N GLN A 37 -23.59 -2.01 -3.48
CA GLN A 37 -24.45 -0.82 -3.47
C GLN A 37 -25.61 -0.90 -2.46
N SER A 38 -25.89 -2.07 -1.88
CA SER A 38 -27.02 -2.26 -0.97
C SER A 38 -26.84 -1.62 0.41
N TYR A 39 -25.60 -1.51 0.91
CA TYR A 39 -25.30 -1.00 2.25
C TYR A 39 -24.21 0.06 2.21
N ILE A 40 -24.47 1.20 1.56
CA ILE A 40 -23.50 2.28 1.31
C ILE A 40 -22.79 2.75 2.60
N LEU A 41 -23.52 2.96 3.70
CA LEU A 41 -22.92 3.44 4.95
C LEU A 41 -21.97 2.39 5.56
N LEU A 42 -22.34 1.11 5.50
CA LEU A 42 -21.52 0.03 6.02
C LEU A 42 -20.29 -0.19 5.15
N SER A 43 -20.44 -0.17 3.82
CA SER A 43 -19.31 -0.34 2.89
C SER A 43 -18.29 0.79 3.03
N LEU A 44 -18.74 2.03 3.19
CA LEU A 44 -17.86 3.18 3.45
C LEU A 44 -17.14 3.06 4.80
N ALA A 45 -17.83 2.65 5.86
CA ALA A 45 -17.21 2.44 7.17
C ALA A 45 -16.13 1.35 7.11
N VAL A 46 -16.43 0.23 6.44
CA VAL A 46 -15.48 -0.87 6.23
C VAL A 46 -14.27 -0.39 5.42
N PHE A 47 -14.51 0.33 4.31
CA PHE A 47 -13.44 0.90 3.49
C PHE A 47 -12.52 1.83 4.31
N LEU A 48 -13.08 2.81 5.02
CA LEU A 48 -12.30 3.76 5.81
C LEU A 48 -11.47 3.08 6.90
N LEU A 49 -12.06 2.10 7.59
CA LEU A 49 -11.37 1.36 8.65
C LEU A 49 -10.24 0.48 8.09
N LEU A 50 -10.52 -0.33 7.08
CA LEU A 50 -9.52 -1.25 6.49
C LEU A 50 -8.42 -0.49 5.77
N SER A 51 -8.77 0.48 4.94
CA SER A 51 -7.79 1.28 4.20
C SER A 51 -6.98 2.16 5.13
N GLY A 52 -7.60 2.82 6.12
CA GLY A 52 -6.87 3.65 7.08
C GLY A 52 -5.88 2.86 7.92
N VAL A 53 -6.28 1.69 8.44
CA VAL A 53 -5.35 0.80 9.16
C VAL A 53 -4.27 0.27 8.22
N GLY A 54 -4.64 -0.14 7.00
CA GLY A 54 -3.70 -0.63 6.00
C GLY A 54 -2.66 0.42 5.59
N GLU A 55 -3.05 1.69 5.45
CA GLU A 55 -2.16 2.81 5.15
C GLU A 55 -1.15 3.04 6.26
N ILE A 56 -1.61 3.13 7.52
CA ILE A 56 -0.74 3.29 8.70
C ILE A 56 0.28 2.14 8.81
N VAL A 57 -0.13 0.92 8.41
CA VAL A 57 0.74 -0.25 8.44
C VAL A 57 1.68 -0.33 7.23
N ASN A 58 1.37 0.30 6.09
CA ASN A 58 2.17 0.18 4.87
C ASN A 58 3.09 1.38 4.64
N PHE A 59 2.57 2.60 4.75
CA PHE A 59 3.27 3.86 4.42
C PHE A 59 4.60 4.08 5.16
N PRO A 60 4.69 3.95 6.50
CA PRO A 60 5.94 4.29 7.20
C PRO A 60 7.08 3.35 6.81
N PHE A 61 6.79 2.15 6.32
CA PHE A 61 7.82 1.18 6.00
C PHE A 61 8.42 1.32 4.60
N ILE A 62 7.79 2.05 3.68
CA ILE A 62 8.30 2.25 2.32
C ILE A 62 9.70 2.89 2.36
N SER A 63 9.85 3.99 3.10
CA SER A 63 11.14 4.67 3.23
C SER A 63 12.14 3.88 4.09
N THR A 64 11.68 3.19 5.14
CA THR A 64 12.57 2.39 6.00
C THR A 64 13.15 1.17 5.27
N THR A 65 12.37 0.51 4.40
CA THR A 65 12.85 -0.65 3.63
C THR A 65 13.84 -0.23 2.54
N ALA A 66 13.60 0.92 1.90
CA ALA A 66 14.58 1.53 1.00
C ALA A 66 15.88 1.86 1.73
N LEU A 67 15.81 2.50 2.89
CA LEU A 67 16.99 2.86 3.69
C LEU A 67 17.76 1.62 4.17
N LYS A 68 17.08 0.54 4.59
CA LYS A 68 17.73 -0.71 5.04
C LYS A 68 18.52 -1.42 3.94
N ARG A 69 18.22 -1.17 2.67
CA ARG A 69 18.96 -1.71 1.53
C ARG A 69 20.08 -0.76 1.07
N ALA A 70 20.02 0.50 1.48
CA ALA A 70 21.00 1.50 1.12
C ALA A 70 22.33 1.27 1.85
N THR A 71 23.43 1.57 1.17
CA THR A 71 24.71 1.85 1.82
C THR A 71 24.76 3.33 2.20
N ASP A 72 25.65 3.70 3.11
CA ASP A 72 25.76 5.11 3.58
C ASP A 72 25.94 6.11 2.42
N GLN A 73 26.62 5.69 1.35
CA GLN A 73 26.88 6.49 0.16
C GLN A 73 25.68 6.64 -0.80
N ASN A 74 24.67 5.77 -0.73
CA ASN A 74 23.54 5.77 -1.66
C ASN A 74 22.16 5.97 -1.00
N SER A 75 22.12 6.13 0.33
CA SER A 75 20.91 6.40 1.13
C SER A 75 20.08 7.57 0.59
N GLY A 76 20.72 8.70 0.29
CA GLY A 76 20.06 9.85 -0.33
C GLY A 76 19.46 9.55 -1.70
N LYS A 77 20.14 8.76 -2.54
CA LYS A 77 19.65 8.36 -3.87
C LYS A 77 18.44 7.42 -3.77
N MET A 78 18.46 6.47 -2.84
CA MET A 78 17.34 5.55 -2.62
C MET A 78 16.10 6.29 -2.12
N LEU A 79 16.25 7.19 -1.15
CA LEU A 79 15.13 8.01 -0.67
C LEU A 79 14.60 8.94 -1.76
N ALA A 80 15.49 9.58 -2.54
CA ALA A 80 15.08 10.39 -3.67
C ALA A 80 14.27 9.56 -4.70
N MET A 81 14.70 8.34 -5.00
CA MET A 81 13.97 7.43 -5.89
C MET A 81 12.59 7.05 -5.34
N THR A 82 12.46 6.79 -4.03
CA THR A 82 11.14 6.54 -3.41
C THR A 82 10.20 7.73 -3.56
N SER A 83 10.71 8.96 -3.39
CA SER A 83 9.92 10.18 -3.58
C SER A 83 9.50 10.38 -5.03
N VAL A 84 10.38 10.12 -5.99
CA VAL A 84 10.06 10.21 -7.43
C VAL A 84 8.97 9.22 -7.81
N MET A 85 9.06 7.96 -7.35
CA MET A 85 8.02 6.95 -7.62
C MET A 85 6.66 7.34 -7.03
N PHE A 86 6.65 7.94 -5.84
CA PHE A 86 5.44 8.44 -5.22
C PHE A 86 4.81 9.58 -6.03
N SER A 87 5.61 10.55 -6.45
CA SER A 87 5.14 11.66 -7.30
C SER A 87 4.58 11.17 -8.64
N ILE A 88 5.26 10.23 -9.30
CA ILE A 88 4.77 9.62 -10.54
C ILE A 88 3.40 8.97 -10.31
N SER A 89 3.23 8.25 -9.20
CA SER A 89 1.96 7.61 -8.86
C SER A 89 0.84 8.63 -8.69
N LEU A 90 1.10 9.75 -8.01
CA LEU A 90 0.11 10.83 -7.82
C LEU A 90 -0.27 11.55 -9.12
N ILE A 91 0.63 11.62 -10.09
CA ILE A 91 0.36 12.22 -11.41
C ILE A 91 -0.49 11.26 -12.26
N ILE A 92 -0.18 9.96 -12.24
CA ILE A 92 -0.79 8.97 -13.11
C ILE A 92 -2.14 8.47 -12.57
N ALA A 93 -2.30 8.37 -11.24
CA ALA A 93 -3.49 7.76 -10.65
C ALA A 93 -4.80 8.51 -10.98
N PRO A 94 -4.91 9.86 -10.88
CA PRO A 94 -6.14 10.57 -11.19
C PRO A 94 -6.61 10.40 -12.64
N PRO A 95 -5.80 10.66 -13.69
CA PRO A 95 -6.27 10.53 -15.07
C PRO A 95 -6.62 9.08 -15.44
N LEU A 96 -5.85 8.09 -14.98
CA LEU A 96 -6.21 6.69 -15.20
C LEU A 96 -7.52 6.31 -14.49
N GLY A 97 -7.67 6.75 -13.25
CA GLY A 97 -8.88 6.49 -12.45
C GLY A 97 -10.12 7.10 -13.08
N THR A 98 -10.04 8.35 -13.54
CA THR A 98 -11.18 9.03 -14.19
C THR A 98 -11.52 8.39 -15.54
N MET A 99 -10.53 8.03 -16.37
CA MET A 99 -10.80 7.34 -17.63
C MET A 99 -11.49 5.98 -17.41
N ILE A 100 -11.02 5.19 -16.44
CA ILE A 100 -11.66 3.92 -16.11
C ILE A 100 -13.09 4.14 -15.61
N LEU A 101 -13.29 5.15 -14.76
CA LEU A 101 -14.59 5.49 -14.21
C LEU A 101 -15.58 5.88 -15.30
N GLU A 102 -15.18 6.74 -16.23
CA GLU A 102 -16.04 7.25 -17.31
C GLU A 102 -16.44 6.16 -18.30
N HIS A 103 -15.54 5.22 -18.62
CA HIS A 103 -15.81 4.17 -19.60
C HIS A 103 -16.44 2.91 -19.01
N TYR A 104 -16.13 2.55 -17.76
CA TYR A 104 -16.49 1.25 -17.17
C TYR A 104 -17.26 1.36 -15.83
N GLY A 105 -17.39 2.56 -15.26
CA GLY A 105 -18.14 2.81 -14.03
C GLY A 105 -17.39 2.43 -12.74
N TYR A 106 -18.04 2.70 -11.60
CA TYR A 106 -17.45 2.55 -10.27
C TYR A 106 -17.06 1.11 -9.90
N THR A 107 -17.89 0.13 -10.26
CA THR A 107 -17.63 -1.28 -9.91
C THR A 107 -16.31 -1.77 -10.50
N VAL A 108 -16.06 -1.48 -11.77
CA VAL A 108 -14.84 -1.88 -12.46
C VAL A 108 -13.63 -1.12 -11.90
N LEU A 109 -13.78 0.17 -11.61
CA LEU A 109 -12.73 0.97 -10.97
C LEU A 109 -12.27 0.34 -9.64
N TRP A 110 -13.19 0.01 -8.75
CA TRP A 110 -12.85 -0.57 -7.44
C TRP A 110 -12.22 -1.95 -7.55
N VAL A 111 -12.70 -2.79 -8.48
CA VAL A 111 -12.08 -4.10 -8.76
C VAL A 111 -10.65 -3.95 -9.26
N ILE A 112 -10.40 -3.02 -10.19
CA ILE A 112 -9.05 -2.77 -10.71
C ILE A 112 -8.13 -2.26 -9.61
N MET A 113 -8.58 -1.30 -8.79
CA MET A 113 -7.79 -0.79 -7.67
C MET A 113 -7.47 -1.89 -6.65
N ALA A 114 -8.46 -2.73 -6.30
CA ALA A 114 -8.25 -3.87 -5.41
C ALA A 114 -7.25 -4.88 -6.02
N ALA A 115 -7.36 -5.17 -7.31
CA ALA A 115 -6.43 -6.04 -8.02
C ALA A 115 -4.99 -5.49 -7.99
N LEU A 116 -4.80 -4.19 -8.19
CA LEU A 116 -3.49 -3.55 -8.07
C LEU A 116 -2.92 -3.67 -6.65
N CYS A 117 -3.76 -3.54 -5.60
CA CYS A 117 -3.33 -3.77 -4.22
C CYS A 117 -2.89 -5.22 -3.97
N PHE A 118 -3.58 -6.21 -4.56
CA PHE A 118 -3.18 -7.62 -4.47
C PHE A 118 -1.91 -7.92 -5.28
N ILE A 119 -1.75 -7.33 -6.46
CA ILE A 119 -0.52 -7.44 -7.26
C ILE A 119 0.66 -6.85 -6.48
N SER A 120 0.48 -5.69 -5.84
CA SER A 120 1.49 -5.09 -4.96
C SER A 120 1.84 -6.01 -3.78
N ALA A 121 0.83 -6.62 -3.15
CA ALA A 121 1.05 -7.58 -2.05
C ALA A 121 1.85 -8.81 -2.51
N ILE A 122 1.55 -9.36 -3.69
CA ILE A 122 2.30 -10.47 -4.28
C ILE A 122 3.74 -10.04 -4.59
N GLY A 123 3.93 -8.86 -5.18
CA GLY A 123 5.26 -8.31 -5.47
C GLY A 123 6.12 -8.16 -4.20
N LEU A 124 5.55 -7.58 -3.15
CA LEU A 124 6.19 -7.45 -1.84
C LEU A 124 6.53 -8.82 -1.22
N GLN A 125 5.64 -9.81 -1.38
CA GLN A 125 5.87 -11.17 -0.89
C GLN A 125 6.99 -11.89 -1.64
N SER A 126 7.09 -11.71 -2.96
CA SER A 126 8.19 -12.24 -3.77
C SER A 126 9.52 -11.61 -3.37
N VAL A 127 9.55 -10.28 -3.22
CA VAL A 127 10.75 -9.55 -2.75
C VAL A 127 11.17 -9.98 -1.35
N ARG A 128 10.22 -10.30 -0.47
CA ARG A 128 10.51 -10.81 0.88
C ARG A 128 11.37 -12.07 0.87
N GLN A 129 11.29 -12.93 -0.14
CA GLN A 129 12.12 -14.13 -0.23
C GLN A 129 13.61 -13.78 -0.34
N TYR A 130 13.94 -12.70 -1.04
CA TYR A 130 15.32 -12.20 -1.20
C TYR A 130 15.87 -11.52 0.06
N PHE A 131 15.00 -10.98 0.93
CA PHE A 131 15.40 -10.38 2.21
C PHE A 131 15.67 -11.42 3.32
N LYS A 132 15.29 -12.69 3.13
CA LYS A 132 15.54 -13.76 4.10
C LYS A 132 16.94 -14.38 4.00
N THR A 133 17.69 -14.04 2.94
CA THR A 133 18.97 -14.65 2.55
C THR A 133 20.21 -13.83 2.92
N VAL A 134 20.08 -12.80 3.75
CA VAL A 134 21.22 -12.06 4.34
C VAL A 134 21.09 -12.06 5.86
#